data_AF-A0A1B6DV09-F1
#
_entry.id   AF-A0A1B6DV09-F1
#
_cell.length_a   1.000
_cell.length_b   1.000
_cell.length_c   1.000
_cell.angle_alpha   90.00
_cell.angle_beta   90.00
_cell.angle_gamma   90.00
#
_symmetry.space_group_name_H-M   'P 1'
#
loop_
_entity.id
_entity.type
_entity.pdbx_description
1 polymer ?
#
loop_
_entity_poly.entity_id
_entity_poly.type
_entity_poly.pdbx_seq_one_letter_code
_entity_poly.pdbx_strand_id
1 'polypeptide(L)'
;QISNPYLRATFGFLTADGDNYDAVLNETGITVHDRVAFACIFLSNSRLYEYLNQLTDVLIQEGNLAGMLLTGASTGGIPLLQRYLDCTGDVQSVSLISIRSFPSSLLDQDPYIQEWISSYRGLLDSWRLWTQRAHVDITLNSHNANAKPVQQVFVSCNFCGKSISVYMQGGSRNRGQMARLGTTANKLKMSSCPNCRKPQPRCAICLINMGTPSCYQGISQAKGSPTRPSTIKLTDFGSWFTWCQTCRHGGHSAHMSQWFREHSECPVTACTCRCLSLDAASKITSVGSQKNKSYESVK
;
A
#
# COMPACT_ATOMS: atom_id res chain seq x y z
N GLN A 1 -2.21 26.36 -46.30
CA GLN A 1 -2.11 26.65 -44.85
C GLN A 1 -1.06 25.72 -44.25
N ILE A 2 -0.19 26.24 -43.37
CA ILE A 2 0.82 25.43 -42.68
C ILE A 2 0.14 24.66 -41.53
N SER A 3 0.20 23.33 -41.56
CA SER A 3 -0.50 22.47 -40.59
C SER A 3 0.24 22.35 -39.26
N ASN A 4 1.58 22.38 -39.27
CA ASN A 4 2.38 22.21 -38.06
C ASN A 4 2.34 23.48 -37.18
N PRO A 5 1.89 23.39 -35.92
CA PRO A 5 1.77 24.55 -35.02
C PRO A 5 3.12 25.20 -34.72
N TYR A 6 4.19 24.44 -34.54
CA TYR A 6 5.53 24.98 -34.26
C TYR A 6 6.12 25.72 -35.47
N LEU A 7 5.81 25.29 -36.69
CA LEU A 7 6.20 26.04 -37.90
C LEU A 7 5.44 27.36 -37.99
N ARG A 8 4.13 27.36 -37.71
CA ARG A 8 3.35 28.62 -37.64
C ARG A 8 3.90 29.56 -36.58
N ALA A 9 4.22 29.05 -35.40
CA ALA A 9 4.87 29.80 -34.33
C ALA A 9 6.20 30.39 -34.76
N THR A 10 7.01 29.63 -35.50
CA THR A 10 8.32 30.08 -35.98
C THR A 10 8.15 31.25 -36.95
N PHE A 11 7.19 31.18 -37.88
CA PHE A 11 6.88 32.33 -38.74
C PHE A 11 6.35 33.51 -37.92
N GLY A 12 5.44 33.28 -36.99
CA GLY A 12 4.92 34.32 -36.09
C GLY A 12 6.01 35.01 -35.27
N PHE A 13 7.03 34.27 -34.85
CA PHE A 13 8.22 34.81 -34.18
C PHE A 13 9.09 35.64 -35.13
N LEU A 14 9.37 35.14 -36.34
CA LEU A 14 10.21 35.83 -37.32
C LEU A 14 9.57 37.11 -37.87
N THR A 15 8.24 37.20 -37.85
CA THR A 15 7.47 38.38 -38.26
C THR A 15 7.01 39.23 -37.09
N ALA A 16 7.50 38.99 -35.88
CA ALA A 16 7.10 39.75 -34.70
C ALA A 16 7.68 41.18 -34.76
N ASP A 17 6.83 42.17 -34.52
CA ASP A 17 7.22 43.57 -34.42
C ASP A 17 7.40 43.96 -32.95
N GLY A 18 8.64 44.24 -32.55
CA GLY A 18 8.97 44.63 -31.17
C GLY A 18 8.77 43.49 -30.16
N ASP A 19 8.17 43.80 -29.00
CA ASP A 19 7.93 42.84 -27.90
C ASP A 19 6.54 42.16 -27.99
N ASN A 20 5.95 42.10 -29.20
CA ASN A 20 4.65 41.47 -29.43
C ASN A 20 4.82 40.05 -30.01
N TYR A 21 4.68 39.04 -29.15
CA TYR A 21 4.77 37.63 -29.52
C TYR A 21 3.43 36.88 -29.41
N ASP A 22 2.30 37.58 -29.49
CA ASP A 22 0.96 36.97 -29.33
C ASP A 22 0.71 35.82 -30.32
N ALA A 23 1.26 35.90 -31.54
CA ALA A 23 1.17 34.86 -32.55
C ALA A 23 1.85 33.54 -32.13
N VAL A 24 2.82 33.59 -31.21
CA VAL A 24 3.50 32.41 -30.64
C VAL A 24 2.81 31.97 -29.36
N LEU A 25 2.51 32.92 -28.47
CA LEU A 25 1.95 32.68 -27.14
C LEU A 25 0.50 32.16 -27.18
N ASN A 26 -0.27 32.52 -28.21
CA ASN A 26 -1.65 32.09 -28.38
C ASN A 26 -1.82 31.00 -29.45
N GLU A 27 -0.73 30.46 -30.00
CA GLU A 27 -0.80 29.44 -31.05
C GLU A 27 -1.40 28.14 -30.52
N THR A 28 -2.52 27.76 -31.13
CA THR A 28 -3.24 26.53 -30.85
C THR A 28 -2.43 25.32 -31.32
N GLY A 29 -2.16 24.39 -30.40
CA GLY A 29 -1.41 23.16 -30.67
C GLY A 29 0.06 23.20 -30.23
N ILE A 30 0.56 24.34 -29.73
CA ILE A 30 1.79 24.36 -28.93
C ILE A 30 1.44 24.02 -27.48
N THR A 31 2.29 23.21 -26.85
CA THR A 31 2.09 22.84 -25.44
C THR A 31 2.17 24.08 -24.54
N VAL A 32 1.45 24.07 -23.41
CA VAL A 32 1.55 25.13 -22.40
C VAL A 32 2.99 25.29 -21.92
N HIS A 33 3.71 24.18 -21.73
CA HIS A 33 5.11 24.17 -21.29
C HIS A 33 6.01 24.96 -22.23
N ASP A 34 5.90 24.72 -23.54
CA ASP A 34 6.73 25.42 -24.54
C ASP A 34 6.37 26.90 -24.63
N ARG A 35 5.07 27.23 -24.52
CA ARG A 35 4.63 28.63 -24.50
C ARG A 35 5.14 29.39 -23.28
N VAL A 36 5.12 28.75 -22.10
CA VAL A 36 5.68 29.32 -20.87
C VAL A 36 7.20 29.46 -20.98
N ALA A 37 7.89 28.44 -21.52
CA ALA A 37 9.34 28.51 -21.74
C ALA A 37 9.70 29.64 -22.71
N PHE A 38 8.96 29.77 -23.81
CA PHE A 38 9.13 30.87 -24.76
C PHE A 38 8.91 32.24 -24.08
N ALA A 39 7.81 32.38 -23.32
CA ALA A 39 7.51 33.60 -22.58
C ALA A 39 8.66 34.00 -21.64
N CYS A 40 9.22 33.05 -20.90
CA CYS A 40 10.35 33.28 -19.99
C CYS A 40 11.63 33.75 -20.70
N ILE A 41 11.83 33.40 -21.97
CA ILE A 41 13.02 33.75 -22.73
C ILE A 41 12.87 35.13 -23.39
N PHE A 42 11.69 35.40 -23.96
CA PHE A 42 11.51 36.51 -24.89
C PHE A 42 10.69 37.68 -24.35
N LEU A 43 9.83 37.49 -23.34
CA LEU A 43 9.05 38.59 -22.77
C LEU A 43 9.83 39.38 -21.73
N SER A 44 9.58 40.68 -21.69
CA SER A 44 9.93 41.54 -20.55
C SER A 44 9.24 41.09 -19.25
N ASN A 45 9.83 41.37 -18.09
CA ASN A 45 9.32 40.93 -16.79
C ASN A 45 7.85 41.35 -16.52
N SER A 46 7.45 42.56 -16.93
CA SER A 46 6.08 43.04 -16.77
C SER A 46 5.11 42.24 -17.62
N ARG A 47 5.43 42.04 -18.90
CA ARG A 47 4.60 41.24 -19.82
C ARG A 47 4.55 39.78 -19.45
N LEU A 48 5.67 39.22 -18.97
CA LEU A 48 5.71 37.85 -18.48
C LEU A 48 4.75 37.67 -17.30
N TYR A 49 4.77 38.59 -16.33
CA TYR A 49 3.86 38.54 -15.20
C TYR A 49 2.38 38.62 -15.63
N GLU A 50 2.04 39.55 -16.52
CA GLU A 50 0.68 39.68 -17.07
C GLU A 50 0.24 38.41 -17.81
N TYR A 51 1.10 37.90 -18.69
CA TYR A 51 0.84 36.70 -19.46
C TYR A 51 0.64 35.46 -18.59
N LEU A 52 1.50 35.23 -17.59
CA LEU A 52 1.38 34.06 -16.71
C LEU A 52 0.10 34.09 -15.88
N ASN A 53 -0.33 35.27 -15.41
CA ASN A 53 -1.60 35.39 -14.69
C ASN A 53 -2.80 35.09 -15.61
N GLN A 54 -2.86 35.71 -16.78
CA GLN A 54 -3.93 35.47 -17.75
C GLN A 54 -3.98 34.00 -18.19
N LEU A 55 -2.82 33.40 -18.47
CA LEU A 55 -2.74 31.99 -18.83
C LEU A 55 -3.18 31.08 -17.68
N THR A 56 -2.82 31.41 -16.43
CA THR A 56 -3.26 30.65 -15.25
C THR A 56 -4.78 30.68 -15.13
N ASP A 57 -5.40 31.86 -15.26
CA ASP A 57 -6.86 32.00 -15.18
C ASP A 57 -7.56 31.19 -16.28
N VAL A 58 -7.08 31.27 -17.52
CA VAL A 58 -7.62 30.48 -18.65
C VAL A 58 -7.53 28.98 -18.37
N LEU A 59 -6.36 28.50 -17.95
CA LEU A 59 -6.16 27.07 -17.68
C LEU A 59 -7.02 26.57 -16.51
N ILE A 60 -7.21 27.41 -15.47
CA ILE A 60 -8.15 27.12 -14.39
C ILE A 60 -9.57 26.99 -14.93
N GLN A 61 -10.04 27.94 -15.73
CA GLN A 61 -11.42 27.92 -16.27
C GLN A 61 -11.69 26.75 -17.21
N GLU A 62 -10.69 26.33 -17.97
CA GLU A 62 -10.75 25.15 -18.85
C GLU A 62 -10.63 23.84 -18.06
N GLY A 63 -10.13 23.87 -16.82
CA GLY A 63 -9.76 22.66 -16.08
C GLY A 63 -8.55 21.95 -16.71
N ASN A 64 -7.67 22.67 -17.39
CA ASN A 64 -6.55 22.07 -18.12
C ASN A 64 -5.37 21.76 -17.18
N LEU A 65 -5.10 20.48 -16.91
CA LEU A 65 -4.07 20.04 -15.96
C LEU A 65 -2.65 20.54 -16.26
N ALA A 66 -2.36 21.03 -17.47
CA ALA A 66 -1.11 21.72 -17.74
C ALA A 66 -0.93 22.99 -16.88
N GLY A 67 -2.02 23.57 -16.38
CA GLY A 67 -2.01 24.67 -15.41
C GLY A 67 -1.33 24.32 -14.08
N MET A 68 -1.15 23.04 -13.76
CA MET A 68 -0.39 22.60 -12.58
C MET A 68 1.06 23.10 -12.61
N LEU A 69 1.62 23.36 -13.80
CA LEU A 69 2.92 24.02 -13.98
C LEU A 69 2.97 25.40 -13.33
N LEU A 70 1.86 26.16 -13.39
CA LEU A 70 1.76 27.55 -12.95
C LEU A 70 1.23 27.65 -11.52
N THR A 71 0.21 26.86 -11.19
CA THR A 71 -0.39 26.88 -9.85
C THR A 71 0.44 26.12 -8.83
N GLY A 72 1.25 25.17 -9.29
CA GLY A 72 1.94 24.20 -8.45
C GLY A 72 0.98 23.33 -7.62
N ALA A 73 1.56 22.50 -6.76
CA ALA A 73 0.82 21.74 -5.75
C ALA A 73 0.56 22.61 -4.50
N SER A 74 -0.15 23.71 -4.72
CA SER A 74 -0.47 24.73 -3.72
C SER A 74 -1.98 24.95 -3.63
N THR A 75 -2.41 25.86 -2.77
CA THR A 75 -3.82 26.28 -2.68
C THR A 75 -4.35 26.81 -4.02
N GLY A 76 -3.50 27.41 -4.86
CA GLY A 76 -3.88 27.87 -6.21
C GLY A 76 -4.17 26.73 -7.19
N GLY A 77 -3.67 25.51 -6.93
CA GLY A 77 -3.94 24.34 -7.76
C GLY A 77 -5.29 23.67 -7.48
N ILE A 78 -5.91 23.96 -6.32
CA ILE A 78 -7.18 23.34 -5.93
C ILE A 78 -8.31 23.75 -6.88
N PRO A 79 -8.51 25.04 -7.23
CA PRO A 79 -9.53 25.43 -8.20
C PRO A 79 -9.34 24.79 -9.58
N LEU A 80 -8.09 24.63 -10.03
CA LEU A 80 -7.78 23.95 -11.29
C LEU A 80 -8.25 22.49 -11.27
N LEU A 81 -7.88 21.76 -10.23
CA LEU A 81 -8.25 20.35 -10.07
C LEU A 81 -9.76 20.18 -9.88
N GLN A 82 -10.41 21.08 -9.14
CA GLN A 82 -11.86 21.09 -9.00
C GLN A 82 -12.54 21.29 -10.35
N ARG A 83 -12.08 22.26 -11.15
CA ARG A 83 -12.65 22.50 -12.47
C ARG A 83 -12.46 21.31 -13.41
N TYR A 84 -11.28 20.68 -13.38
CA TYR A 84 -11.04 19.43 -14.11
C TYR A 84 -12.02 18.33 -13.67
N LEU A 85 -12.24 18.16 -12.37
CA LEU A 85 -13.22 17.20 -11.83
C LEU A 85 -14.64 17.51 -12.33
N ASP A 86 -15.07 18.77 -12.27
CA ASP A 86 -16.41 19.18 -12.70
C ASP A 86 -16.65 18.91 -14.20
N CYS A 87 -15.61 19.07 -15.03
CA CYS A 87 -15.70 18.84 -16.46
C CYS A 87 -15.66 17.35 -16.85
N THR A 88 -14.96 16.51 -16.08
CA THR A 88 -14.62 15.13 -16.50
C THR A 88 -15.26 14.04 -15.64
N GLY A 89 -15.58 14.35 -14.37
CA GLY A 89 -15.93 13.36 -13.36
C GLY A 89 -14.76 12.48 -12.89
N ASP A 90 -13.52 12.75 -13.34
CA ASP A 90 -12.35 11.93 -13.02
C ASP A 90 -11.78 12.24 -11.62
N VAL A 91 -12.47 11.69 -10.61
CA VAL A 91 -12.07 11.79 -9.20
C VAL A 91 -10.76 11.02 -8.92
N GLN A 92 -10.42 10.03 -9.75
CA GLN A 92 -9.19 9.26 -9.59
C GLN A 92 -7.98 10.14 -9.84
N SER A 93 -7.93 10.82 -10.99
CA SER A 93 -6.79 11.68 -11.36
C SER A 93 -6.58 12.78 -10.33
N VAL A 94 -7.65 13.47 -9.93
CA VAL A 94 -7.59 14.55 -8.95
C VAL A 94 -7.08 14.05 -7.59
N SER A 95 -7.63 12.93 -7.09
CA SER A 95 -7.19 12.36 -5.81
C SER A 95 -5.73 11.91 -5.85
N LEU A 96 -5.30 11.26 -6.94
CA LEU A 96 -3.93 10.77 -7.06
C LEU A 96 -2.90 11.91 -7.22
N ILE A 97 -3.23 12.96 -7.97
CA ILE A 97 -2.39 14.17 -8.06
C ILE A 97 -2.27 14.81 -6.69
N SER A 98 -3.39 15.01 -5.97
CA SER A 98 -3.37 15.57 -4.62
C SER A 98 -2.46 14.75 -3.70
N ILE A 99 -2.71 13.44 -3.56
CA ILE A 99 -1.95 12.57 -2.67
C ILE A 99 -0.44 12.57 -3.00
N ARG A 100 -0.05 12.63 -4.28
CA ARG A 100 1.36 12.50 -4.68
C ARG A 100 2.13 13.81 -4.69
N SER A 101 1.45 14.94 -4.83
CA SER A 101 2.12 16.21 -5.12
C SER A 101 1.88 17.27 -4.04
N PHE A 102 0.76 17.24 -3.32
CA PHE A 102 0.41 18.29 -2.38
C PHE A 102 1.12 18.11 -1.02
N PRO A 103 1.47 19.22 -0.33
CA PRO A 103 1.99 19.16 1.03
C PRO A 103 1.00 18.48 1.98
N SER A 104 1.51 17.73 2.97
CA SER A 104 0.70 17.03 3.97
C SER A 104 -0.22 17.96 4.76
N SER A 105 0.22 19.19 5.06
CA SER A 105 -0.61 20.19 5.72
C SER A 105 -1.88 20.52 4.93
N LEU A 106 -1.78 20.57 3.60
CA LEU A 106 -2.91 20.90 2.73
C LEU A 106 -3.80 19.67 2.52
N LEU A 107 -3.21 18.49 2.38
CA LEU A 107 -3.95 17.23 2.37
C LEU A 107 -4.85 17.11 3.60
N ASP A 108 -4.33 17.32 4.81
CA ASP A 108 -5.06 17.07 6.06
C ASP A 108 -6.09 18.17 6.40
N GLN A 109 -5.91 19.39 5.91
CA GLN A 109 -6.73 20.56 6.31
C GLN A 109 -7.75 20.97 5.26
N ASP A 110 -7.51 20.72 3.98
CA ASP A 110 -8.39 21.20 2.91
C ASP A 110 -9.61 20.29 2.71
N PRO A 111 -10.84 20.81 2.81
CA PRO A 111 -12.05 19.99 2.72
C PRO A 111 -12.31 19.44 1.32
N TYR A 112 -11.92 20.15 0.25
CA TYR A 112 -12.12 19.66 -1.11
C TYR A 112 -11.24 18.46 -1.38
N ILE A 113 -9.96 18.54 -1.00
CA ILE A 113 -9.03 17.43 -1.16
C ILE A 113 -9.49 16.19 -0.38
N GLN A 114 -9.92 16.38 0.87
CA GLN A 114 -10.46 15.29 1.69
C GLN A 114 -11.68 14.64 1.04
N GLU A 115 -12.59 15.43 0.46
CA GLU A 115 -13.77 14.92 -0.22
C GLU A 115 -13.43 14.13 -1.49
N TRP A 116 -12.46 14.61 -2.29
CA TRP A 116 -11.98 13.87 -3.46
C TRP A 116 -11.41 12.51 -3.07
N ILE A 117 -10.53 12.49 -2.05
CA ILE A 117 -9.92 11.27 -1.53
C ILE A 117 -10.99 10.31 -1.00
N SER A 118 -11.95 10.81 -0.23
CA SER A 118 -13.08 10.03 0.31
C SER A 118 -13.92 9.42 -0.82
N SER A 119 -14.28 10.23 -1.81
CA SER A 119 -15.06 9.81 -2.98
C SER A 119 -14.33 8.73 -3.79
N TYR A 120 -13.04 8.91 -4.06
CA TYR A 120 -12.25 7.91 -4.78
C TYR A 120 -12.11 6.61 -3.98
N ARG A 121 -11.91 6.69 -2.66
CA ARG A 121 -11.92 5.51 -1.77
C ARG A 121 -13.25 4.78 -1.85
N GLY A 122 -14.37 5.50 -1.76
CA GLY A 122 -15.72 4.97 -1.90
C GLY A 122 -15.98 4.30 -3.25
N LEU A 123 -15.42 4.84 -4.33
CA LEU A 123 -15.51 4.26 -5.67
C LEU A 123 -14.74 2.92 -5.76
N LEU A 124 -13.50 2.89 -5.28
CA LEU A 124 -12.70 1.66 -5.19
C LEU A 124 -13.38 0.62 -4.30
N ASP A 125 -13.97 1.09 -3.18
CA ASP A 125 -14.77 0.31 -2.23
C ASP A 125 -16.10 -0.19 -2.83
N SER A 126 -16.63 0.46 -3.87
CA SER A 126 -17.82 -0.02 -4.58
C SER A 126 -17.46 -1.06 -5.65
N TRP A 127 -16.28 -0.92 -6.26
CA TRP A 127 -15.81 -1.78 -7.35
C TRP A 127 -15.06 -3.04 -6.91
N ARG A 128 -14.95 -3.31 -5.60
CA ARG A 128 -14.20 -4.49 -5.11
C ARG A 128 -12.70 -4.43 -5.34
N LEU A 129 -12.16 -3.21 -5.51
CA LEU A 129 -10.74 -2.96 -5.76
C LEU A 129 -9.96 -2.74 -4.45
N TRP A 130 -10.07 -3.66 -3.50
CA TRP A 130 -9.56 -3.52 -2.13
C TRP A 130 -8.04 -3.34 -2.06
N THR A 131 -7.30 -4.04 -2.93
CA THR A 131 -5.85 -3.92 -3.00
C THR A 131 -5.42 -2.52 -3.43
N GLN A 132 -6.14 -1.95 -4.40
CA GLN A 132 -5.81 -0.63 -4.96
C GLN A 132 -6.16 0.45 -3.95
N ARG A 133 -7.31 0.28 -3.30
CA ARG A 133 -7.73 1.06 -2.15
C ARG A 133 -6.68 1.04 -1.03
N ALA A 134 -6.13 -0.13 -0.69
CA ALA A 134 -5.08 -0.24 0.33
C ALA A 134 -3.78 0.45 -0.09
N HIS A 135 -3.39 0.38 -1.36
CA HIS A 135 -2.23 1.13 -1.88
C HIS A 135 -2.40 2.64 -1.75
N VAL A 136 -3.61 3.16 -1.99
CA VAL A 136 -3.95 4.58 -1.78
C VAL A 136 -3.78 4.97 -0.31
N ASP A 137 -4.30 4.17 0.63
CA ASP A 137 -4.13 4.41 2.08
C ASP A 137 -2.67 4.42 2.52
N ILE A 138 -1.88 3.44 2.05
CA ILE A 138 -0.46 3.36 2.41
C ILE A 138 0.28 4.60 1.91
N THR A 139 -0.04 5.07 0.70
CA THR A 139 0.55 6.29 0.15
C THR A 139 0.14 7.50 0.99
N LEU A 140 -1.15 7.66 1.31
CA LEU A 140 -1.66 8.76 2.12
C LEU A 140 -0.99 8.79 3.51
N ASN A 141 -0.89 7.63 4.16
CA ASN A 141 -0.28 7.53 5.49
C ASN A 141 1.25 7.71 5.46
N SER A 142 1.91 7.57 4.30
CA SER A 142 3.36 7.80 4.19
C SER A 142 3.75 9.26 4.48
N HIS A 143 2.83 10.19 4.28
CA HIS A 143 2.99 11.60 4.63
C HIS A 143 2.98 11.84 6.15
N ASN A 144 2.40 10.92 6.91
CA ASN A 144 2.31 10.96 8.36
C ASN A 144 3.31 9.97 8.99
N ALA A 145 4.61 10.19 8.78
CA ALA A 145 5.70 9.28 9.19
C ALA A 145 5.70 8.91 10.69
N ASN A 146 5.13 9.76 11.55
CA ASN A 146 5.02 9.51 12.98
C ASN A 146 3.75 8.71 13.37
N ALA A 147 2.75 8.64 12.50
CA ALA A 147 1.52 7.90 12.73
C ALA A 147 1.73 6.42 12.41
N LYS A 148 2.14 5.65 13.42
CA LYS A 148 2.17 4.19 13.32
C LYS A 148 0.74 3.66 13.47
N PRO A 149 0.25 2.80 12.56
CA PRO A 149 -1.06 2.21 12.70
C PRO A 149 -1.13 1.41 14.00
N VAL A 150 -2.26 1.51 14.68
CA VAL A 150 -2.51 0.79 15.93
C VAL A 150 -2.55 -0.71 15.65
N GLN A 151 -1.82 -1.49 16.45
CA GLN A 151 -1.90 -2.94 16.37
C GLN A 151 -3.28 -3.40 16.85
N GLN A 152 -4.00 -4.16 16.03
CA GLN A 152 -5.37 -4.59 16.32
C GLN A 152 -5.43 -5.96 17.04
N VAL A 153 -4.36 -6.76 16.98
CA VAL A 153 -4.33 -8.12 17.53
C VAL A 153 -3.05 -8.34 18.33
N PHE A 154 -3.19 -8.91 19.52
CA PHE A 154 -2.08 -9.22 20.42
C PHE A 154 -2.11 -10.69 20.83
N VAL A 155 -0.93 -11.29 21.00
CA VAL A 155 -0.78 -12.66 21.52
C VAL A 155 -0.38 -12.61 22.99
N SER A 156 -1.15 -13.28 23.84
CA SER A 156 -0.94 -13.33 25.29
C SER A 156 -0.68 -14.77 25.79
N CYS A 157 -0.06 -14.88 26.96
CA CYS A 157 0.18 -16.16 27.62
C CYS A 157 -1.08 -16.63 28.35
N ASN A 158 -1.53 -17.85 28.08
CA ASN A 158 -2.69 -18.45 28.77
C ASN A 158 -2.51 -18.62 30.28
N PHE A 159 -1.27 -18.65 30.78
CA PHE A 159 -1.01 -18.83 32.22
C PHE A 159 -1.01 -17.52 33.01
N CYS A 160 -0.47 -16.42 32.45
CA CYS A 160 -0.30 -15.17 33.18
C CYS A 160 -0.94 -13.95 32.51
N GLY A 161 -1.64 -14.12 31.39
CA GLY A 161 -2.34 -13.06 30.65
C GLY A 161 -1.44 -12.03 29.96
N LYS A 162 -0.14 -11.97 30.28
CA LYS A 162 0.81 -10.99 29.73
C LYS A 162 1.18 -11.32 28.27
N SER A 163 1.45 -10.27 27.49
CA SER A 163 1.92 -10.38 26.10
C SER A 163 3.19 -11.22 25.99
N ILE A 164 3.23 -12.09 24.98
CA ILE A 164 4.40 -12.91 24.66
C ILE A 164 5.24 -12.33 23.51
N SER A 165 4.82 -11.20 22.93
CA SER A 165 5.56 -10.52 21.86
C SER A 165 6.86 -9.92 22.37
N VAL A 166 7.99 -10.28 21.77
CA VAL A 166 9.33 -9.74 22.09
C VAL A 166 9.38 -8.23 21.83
N TYR A 167 8.71 -7.76 20.78
CA TYR A 167 8.74 -6.36 20.36
C TYR A 167 8.07 -5.42 21.37
N MET A 168 7.11 -5.94 22.14
CA MET A 168 6.42 -5.19 23.20
C MET A 168 7.24 -5.07 24.49
N GLN A 169 8.38 -5.78 24.61
CA GLN A 169 9.22 -5.74 25.82
C GLN A 169 10.29 -4.64 25.80
N GLY A 170 10.54 -4.02 24.64
CA GLY A 170 11.56 -2.98 24.48
C GLY A 170 11.21 -1.62 25.11
N GLY A 171 9.95 -1.39 25.47
CA GLY A 171 9.49 -0.10 26.01
C GLY A 171 9.40 0.00 27.54
N SER A 172 9.66 -1.09 28.29
CA SER A 172 9.38 -1.11 29.73
C SER A 172 10.41 -1.89 30.55
N ARG A 173 11.70 -1.55 30.43
CA ARG A 173 12.72 -2.02 31.39
C ARG A 173 13.71 -0.94 31.78
N ASN A 174 13.23 -0.04 32.65
CA ASN A 174 14.09 0.68 33.59
C ASN A 174 14.13 -0.02 34.97
N ARG A 175 14.31 -1.35 34.99
CA ARG A 175 14.60 -2.12 36.21
C ARG A 175 15.60 -3.24 35.93
N GLY A 176 16.80 -3.04 36.50
CA GLY A 176 17.56 -4.02 37.28
C GLY A 176 17.83 -5.41 36.69
N GLN A 177 19.11 -5.64 36.40
CA GLN A 177 19.87 -6.87 36.69
C GLN A 177 19.14 -8.22 36.59
N MET A 178 19.38 -8.89 35.44
CA MET A 178 19.99 -10.22 35.32
C MET A 178 19.43 -10.96 34.10
N ALA A 179 19.75 -10.43 32.91
CA ALA A 179 19.75 -11.22 31.69
C ALA A 179 21.16 -11.83 31.54
N ARG A 180 21.43 -12.93 32.25
CA ARG A 180 22.46 -13.88 31.78
C ARG A 180 21.87 -14.64 30.60
N LEU A 181 21.82 -14.00 29.43
CA LEU A 181 21.65 -14.68 28.15
C LEU A 181 22.80 -14.22 27.26
N GLY A 182 23.70 -15.15 26.97
CA GLY A 182 24.95 -14.88 26.29
C GLY A 182 24.76 -14.19 24.93
N THR A 183 25.75 -13.39 24.57
CA THR A 183 25.92 -12.57 23.38
C THR A 183 26.08 -13.37 22.07
N THR A 184 25.43 -14.53 21.93
CA THR A 184 25.43 -15.27 20.66
C THR A 184 24.14 -15.01 19.89
N ALA A 185 24.26 -14.80 18.57
CA ALA A 185 23.17 -14.57 17.61
C ALA A 185 22.25 -15.80 17.40
N ASN A 186 22.12 -16.67 18.40
CA ASN A 186 21.12 -17.73 18.43
C ASN A 186 19.77 -17.08 18.72
N LYS A 187 19.05 -16.79 17.64
CA LYS A 187 17.65 -16.40 17.57
C LYS A 187 16.87 -16.90 18.78
N LEU A 188 16.29 -15.95 19.54
CA LEU A 188 15.39 -16.15 20.67
C LEU A 188 14.33 -17.23 20.36
N LYS A 189 14.62 -18.49 20.68
CA LYS A 189 13.65 -19.59 20.63
C LYS A 189 12.68 -19.36 21.79
N MET A 190 11.55 -18.71 21.51
CA MET A 190 10.51 -18.41 22.49
C MET A 190 9.71 -19.69 22.83
N SER A 191 10.34 -20.72 23.39
CA SER A 191 9.66 -21.97 23.78
C SER A 191 8.88 -21.84 25.10
N SER A 192 9.07 -20.74 25.83
CA SER A 192 8.41 -20.42 27.10
C SER A 192 7.97 -18.96 27.16
N CYS A 193 7.02 -18.64 28.04
CA CYS A 193 6.58 -17.27 28.29
C CYS A 193 7.71 -16.42 28.89
N PRO A 194 8.00 -15.24 28.34
CA PRO A 194 9.09 -14.39 28.85
C PRO A 194 8.77 -13.76 30.22
N ASN A 195 7.51 -13.80 30.66
CA ASN A 195 7.07 -13.24 31.94
C ASN A 195 7.00 -14.28 33.07
N CYS A 196 6.37 -15.44 32.83
CA CYS A 196 6.14 -16.46 33.86
C CYS A 196 6.92 -17.77 33.63
N ARG A 197 7.69 -17.87 32.54
CA ARG A 197 8.52 -19.03 32.15
C ARG A 197 7.76 -20.34 31.90
N LYS A 198 6.43 -20.35 31.97
CA LYS A 198 5.58 -21.49 31.58
C LYS A 198 5.72 -21.79 30.07
N PRO A 199 5.64 -23.06 29.65
CA PRO A 199 5.86 -23.44 28.25
C PRO A 199 4.83 -22.81 27.31
N GLN A 200 5.24 -22.48 26.09
CA GLN A 200 4.32 -22.05 25.03
C GLN A 200 3.48 -23.22 24.50
N PRO A 201 2.34 -22.96 23.84
CA PRO A 201 1.54 -23.99 23.18
C PRO A 201 2.38 -24.91 22.29
N ARG A 202 2.00 -26.20 22.25
CA ARG A 202 2.68 -27.22 21.43
C ARG A 202 1.86 -27.50 20.18
N CYS A 203 2.55 -27.84 19.10
CA CYS A 203 1.89 -28.38 17.92
C CYS A 203 1.20 -29.69 18.25
N ALA A 204 -0.07 -29.85 17.87
CA ALA A 204 -0.84 -31.06 18.11
C ALA A 204 -0.26 -32.33 17.46
N ILE A 205 0.56 -32.17 16.41
CA ILE A 205 1.18 -33.29 15.67
C ILE A 205 2.58 -33.60 16.22
N CYS A 206 3.52 -32.65 16.13
CA CYS A 206 4.92 -32.91 16.51
C CYS A 206 5.25 -32.61 17.97
N LEU A 207 4.31 -32.05 18.74
CA LEU A 207 4.46 -31.71 20.16
C LEU A 207 5.55 -30.67 20.49
N ILE A 208 6.15 -30.05 19.48
CA ILE A 208 7.15 -29.01 19.64
C ILE A 208 6.48 -27.68 19.97
N ASN A 209 7.08 -26.91 20.88
CA ASN A 209 6.59 -25.61 21.32
C ASN A 209 6.59 -24.57 20.18
N MET A 210 5.57 -23.72 20.18
CA MET A 210 5.48 -22.51 19.37
C MET A 210 6.76 -21.67 19.55
N GLY A 211 7.26 -21.08 18.45
CA GLY A 211 8.54 -20.37 18.42
C GLY A 211 9.75 -21.24 18.07
N THR A 212 9.56 -22.56 17.92
CA THR A 212 10.56 -23.47 17.33
C THR A 212 10.04 -23.93 15.95
N PRO A 213 10.85 -23.84 14.88
CA PRO A 213 10.46 -24.38 13.57
C PRO A 213 10.11 -25.87 13.61
N SER A 214 9.26 -26.33 12.70
CA SER A 214 9.01 -27.76 12.52
C SER A 214 10.31 -28.44 12.09
N CYS A 215 10.87 -29.34 12.90
CA CYS A 215 12.08 -30.08 12.56
C CYS A 215 11.85 -31.19 11.50
N TYR A 216 10.69 -31.19 10.82
CA TYR A 216 10.26 -32.21 9.86
C TYR A 216 10.37 -31.76 8.40
N GLN A 217 11.25 -30.81 8.10
CA GLN A 217 11.88 -30.80 6.77
C GLN A 217 13.15 -31.64 6.90
N GLY A 218 13.15 -32.78 6.21
CA GLY A 218 14.30 -33.68 6.15
C GLY A 218 15.60 -32.93 5.86
N ILE A 219 16.68 -33.56 6.28
CA ILE A 219 18.09 -33.17 6.17
C ILE A 219 18.46 -32.88 4.70
N SER A 220 18.00 -31.77 4.14
CA SER A 220 18.20 -31.43 2.74
C SER A 220 17.86 -29.96 2.49
N GLN A 221 18.73 -29.09 2.97
CA GLN A 221 19.12 -27.84 2.30
C GLN A 221 20.48 -27.44 2.89
N ALA A 222 21.54 -27.95 2.29
CA ALA A 222 22.29 -27.27 1.23
C ALA A 222 23.00 -26.02 1.77
N LYS A 223 24.33 -26.13 1.89
CA LYS A 223 25.26 -25.03 2.04
C LYS A 223 24.98 -24.00 0.93
N GLY A 224 24.33 -22.89 1.28
CA GLY A 224 24.12 -21.74 0.40
C GLY A 224 25.05 -20.59 0.79
N SER A 225 25.72 -20.03 -0.21
CA SER A 225 26.76 -19.00 -0.17
C SER A 225 26.36 -17.69 0.56
N PRO A 226 27.34 -16.88 1.01
CA PRO A 226 27.07 -15.63 1.70
C PRO A 226 26.78 -14.51 0.69
N THR A 227 25.52 -14.30 0.32
CA THR A 227 25.10 -13.10 -0.40
C THR A 227 24.40 -12.10 0.53
N ARG A 228 25.01 -10.90 0.60
CA ARG A 228 24.57 -9.54 1.00
C ARG A 228 23.41 -9.33 2.00
N PRO A 229 23.54 -8.37 2.93
CA PRO A 229 22.55 -8.11 3.96
C PRO A 229 21.48 -7.10 3.48
N SER A 230 20.37 -7.59 2.95
CA SER A 230 19.13 -6.79 2.88
C SER A 230 17.93 -7.69 2.62
N THR A 231 17.16 -7.93 3.69
CA THR A 231 15.76 -8.39 3.79
C THR A 231 15.66 -9.19 5.08
N ILE A 232 14.69 -8.85 5.93
CA ILE A 232 14.37 -9.66 7.10
C ILE A 232 13.99 -11.05 6.56
N LYS A 233 14.86 -12.05 6.75
CA LYS A 233 14.57 -13.45 6.38
C LYS A 233 13.39 -13.92 7.23
N LEU A 234 12.18 -13.73 6.71
CA LEU A 234 10.95 -14.29 7.27
C LEU A 234 11.12 -15.81 7.36
N THR A 235 10.64 -16.40 8.45
CA THR A 235 10.59 -17.86 8.58
C THR A 235 9.65 -18.41 7.52
N ASP A 236 10.00 -19.56 6.92
CA ASP A 236 9.15 -20.26 5.96
C ASP A 236 7.73 -20.48 6.52
N PHE A 237 6.71 -20.32 5.68
CA PHE A 237 5.29 -20.39 6.09
C PHE A 237 4.97 -21.74 6.77
N GLY A 238 5.60 -22.83 6.34
CA GLY A 238 5.40 -24.16 6.96
C GLY A 238 5.78 -24.20 8.44
N SER A 239 6.72 -23.35 8.86
CA SER A 239 7.15 -23.21 10.25
C SER A 239 6.28 -22.27 11.09
N TRP A 240 5.32 -21.57 10.50
CA TRP A 240 4.42 -20.68 11.24
C TRP A 240 3.45 -21.49 12.09
N PHE A 241 3.05 -20.96 13.23
CA PHE A 241 2.07 -21.62 14.09
C PHE A 241 0.66 -21.13 13.74
N THR A 242 -0.24 -22.06 13.44
CA THR A 242 -1.64 -21.81 13.07
C THR A 242 -2.57 -22.47 14.07
N TRP A 243 -3.74 -21.90 14.32
CA TRP A 243 -4.74 -22.46 15.24
C TRP A 243 -6.17 -22.21 14.76
N CYS A 244 -7.08 -23.09 15.16
CA CYS A 244 -8.51 -22.90 14.94
C CYS A 244 -9.05 -21.88 15.96
N GLN A 245 -9.87 -20.92 15.50
CA GLN A 245 -10.47 -19.94 16.40
C GLN A 245 -11.59 -20.54 17.28
N THR A 246 -12.17 -21.67 16.88
CA THR A 246 -13.24 -22.36 17.62
C THR A 246 -12.68 -23.25 18.72
N CYS A 247 -11.86 -24.26 18.40
CA CYS A 247 -11.34 -25.19 19.40
C CYS A 247 -10.01 -24.77 20.02
N ARG A 248 -9.38 -23.69 19.53
CA ARG A 248 -8.08 -23.16 20.01
C ARG A 248 -6.90 -24.12 19.90
N HIS A 249 -7.08 -25.29 19.28
CA HIS A 249 -6.00 -26.22 18.96
C HIS A 249 -5.29 -25.82 17.67
N GLY A 250 -4.02 -26.22 17.55
CA GLY A 250 -3.19 -25.79 16.44
C GLY A 250 -1.82 -26.45 16.41
N GLY A 251 -0.98 -25.96 15.52
CA GLY A 251 0.35 -26.47 15.28
C GLY A 251 1.05 -25.77 14.14
N HIS A 252 2.21 -26.30 13.75
CA HIS A 252 2.92 -25.79 12.57
C HIS A 252 2.05 -25.92 11.33
N SER A 253 2.01 -24.86 10.52
CA SER A 253 1.18 -24.75 9.31
C SER A 253 1.36 -25.95 8.38
N ALA A 254 2.59 -26.42 8.20
CA ALA A 254 2.88 -27.62 7.40
C ALA A 254 2.22 -28.88 7.97
N HIS A 255 2.36 -29.15 9.26
CA HIS A 255 1.75 -30.32 9.91
C HIS A 255 0.23 -30.25 9.90
N MET A 256 -0.35 -29.08 10.17
CA MET A 256 -1.81 -28.91 10.15
C MET A 256 -2.35 -29.10 8.73
N SER A 257 -1.69 -28.51 7.72
CA SER A 257 -2.07 -28.66 6.32
C SER A 257 -1.95 -30.11 5.85
N GLN A 258 -0.90 -30.83 6.26
CA GLN A 258 -0.72 -32.25 5.93
C GLN A 258 -1.80 -33.12 6.57
N TRP A 259 -2.09 -32.93 7.87
CA TRP A 259 -3.13 -33.68 8.58
C TRP A 259 -4.50 -33.57 7.89
N PHE A 260 -4.91 -32.34 7.56
CA PHE A 260 -6.24 -32.10 6.98
C PHE A 260 -6.38 -32.50 5.50
N ARG A 261 -5.31 -32.98 4.83
CA ARG A 261 -5.46 -33.62 3.50
C ARG A 261 -6.21 -34.93 3.59
N GLU A 262 -6.04 -35.65 4.70
CA GLU A 262 -6.56 -37.00 4.88
C GLU A 262 -7.61 -37.08 6.00
N HIS A 263 -7.72 -36.04 6.84
CA HIS A 263 -8.59 -36.02 8.02
C HIS A 263 -9.53 -34.82 8.01
N SER A 264 -10.78 -35.01 8.42
CA SER A 264 -11.77 -33.92 8.54
C SER A 264 -11.88 -33.31 9.94
N GLU A 265 -11.32 -33.98 10.95
CA GLU A 265 -11.42 -33.59 12.37
C GLU A 265 -10.06 -33.19 12.96
N CYS A 266 -10.10 -32.47 14.07
CA CYS A 266 -8.93 -31.95 14.76
C CYS A 266 -7.99 -33.10 15.21
N PRO A 267 -6.66 -32.96 15.08
CA PRO A 267 -5.71 -34.00 15.52
C PRO A 267 -5.61 -34.18 17.04
N VAL A 268 -6.25 -33.30 17.83
CA VAL A 268 -6.26 -33.42 19.29
C VAL A 268 -7.28 -34.48 19.71
N THR A 269 -6.83 -35.47 20.47
CA THR A 269 -7.68 -36.55 21.00
C THR A 269 -8.96 -36.01 21.61
N ALA A 270 -10.09 -36.66 21.28
CA ALA A 270 -11.44 -36.29 21.72
C ALA A 270 -11.97 -34.94 21.22
N CYS A 271 -11.28 -34.24 20.31
CA CYS A 271 -11.78 -33.03 19.68
C CYS A 271 -12.44 -33.34 18.32
N THR A 272 -13.76 -33.17 18.21
CA THR A 272 -14.53 -33.40 16.99
C THR A 272 -14.64 -32.15 16.09
N CYS A 273 -13.82 -31.13 16.32
CA CYS A 273 -13.88 -29.88 15.58
C CYS A 273 -13.43 -30.06 14.12
N ARG A 274 -14.27 -29.65 13.16
CA ARG A 274 -13.95 -29.62 11.73
C ARG A 274 -13.22 -28.34 11.34
N CYS A 275 -12.01 -28.17 11.88
CA CYS A 275 -11.26 -26.91 11.81
C CYS A 275 -11.12 -26.35 10.39
N LEU A 276 -10.80 -27.19 9.40
CA LEU A 276 -10.57 -26.76 8.02
C LEU A 276 -11.85 -26.23 7.36
N SER A 277 -13.02 -26.81 7.67
CA SER A 277 -14.31 -26.38 7.10
C SER A 277 -14.76 -25.00 7.60
N LEU A 278 -14.21 -24.56 8.74
CA LEU A 278 -14.45 -23.24 9.32
C LEU A 278 -13.53 -22.17 8.75
N ASP A 279 -12.45 -22.55 8.07
CA ASP A 279 -11.57 -21.62 7.37
C ASP A 279 -12.28 -21.04 6.14
N ALA A 280 -12.33 -19.72 6.06
CA ALA A 280 -12.96 -19.00 4.95
C ALA A 280 -12.31 -19.36 3.60
N ALA A 281 -11.02 -19.66 3.60
CA ALA A 281 -10.29 -20.08 2.39
C ALA A 281 -10.82 -21.42 1.82
N SER A 282 -11.25 -22.35 2.67
CA SER A 282 -11.78 -23.66 2.27
C SER A 282 -13.12 -23.58 1.54
N LYS A 283 -13.87 -22.48 1.71
CA LYS A 283 -15.15 -22.24 1.03
C LYS A 283 -14.97 -21.60 -0.36
N ILE A 284 -13.79 -21.05 -0.66
CA ILE A 284 -13.53 -20.37 -1.94
C ILE A 284 -13.21 -21.39 -3.04
N THR A 285 -12.51 -22.48 -2.72
CA THR A 285 -12.17 -23.56 -3.66
C THR A 285 -13.36 -24.44 -4.05
N SER A 286 -14.38 -24.56 -3.20
CA SER A 286 -15.58 -25.35 -3.51
C SER A 286 -16.50 -24.69 -4.54
N VAL A 287 -16.48 -23.36 -4.66
CA VAL A 287 -17.29 -22.62 -5.65
C VAL A 287 -16.64 -22.64 -7.04
N GLY A 288 -15.31 -22.76 -7.13
CA GLY A 288 -14.58 -22.82 -8.41
C GLY A 288 -14.65 -24.17 -9.13
N SER A 289 -14.90 -25.27 -8.42
CA SER A 289 -14.91 -26.62 -9.02
C SER A 289 -16.28 -27.07 -9.57
N GLN A 290 -17.34 -26.26 -9.42
CA GLN A 290 -18.68 -26.61 -9.92
C GLN A 290 -19.02 -26.03 -11.30
N LYS A 291 -18.13 -25.24 -11.95
CA LYS A 291 -18.43 -24.61 -13.25
C LYS A 291 -17.91 -25.32 -14.52
N ASN A 292 -17.15 -26.42 -14.43
CA ASN A 292 -16.54 -27.07 -15.62
C ASN A 292 -16.99 -28.52 -15.86
N LYS A 293 -18.29 -28.83 -15.79
CA LYS A 293 -18.78 -30.19 -16.13
C LYS A 293 -19.99 -30.28 -17.06
N SER A 294 -20.34 -29.22 -17.80
CA SER A 294 -21.47 -29.30 -18.73
C SER A 294 -21.23 -28.52 -20.02
N TYR A 295 -20.24 -28.92 -20.81
CA TYR A 295 -20.20 -28.65 -22.26
C TYR A 295 -19.22 -29.61 -22.93
N GLU A 296 -19.62 -30.88 -23.05
CA GLU A 296 -19.05 -31.80 -24.04
C GLU A 296 -20.03 -32.95 -24.23
N SER A 297 -20.82 -32.88 -25.32
CA SER A 297 -21.44 -33.99 -26.07
C SER A 297 -22.80 -33.54 -26.63
N VAL A 298 -22.81 -33.00 -27.85
CA VAL A 298 -23.74 -33.42 -28.93
C VAL A 298 -23.01 -33.16 -30.25
N LYS A 299 -22.66 -34.24 -30.95
CA LYS A 299 -22.54 -34.27 -32.42
C LYS A 299 -23.93 -34.37 -33.00
#